data_AF-A0AAT9HJX1-F1
#
_entry.id   AF-A0AAT9HJX1-F1
#
_cell.length_a   1.000
_cell.length_b   1.000
_cell.length_c   1.000
_cell.angle_alpha   90.00
_cell.angle_beta   90.00
_cell.angle_gamma   90.00
#
_symmetry.space_group_name_H-M   'P 1'
#
loop_
_entity.id
_entity.type
_entity.pdbx_description
1 polymer ?
#
loop_
_entity_poly.entity_id
_entity_poly.type
_entity_poly.pdbx_seq_one_letter_code
_entity_poly.pdbx_strand_id
1 'polypeptide(L)'
;MRTNQRDGQMTYRVDGAGENPIVNYEPSITGGLREAQYPTHDEQGPEITGRLTRMRIARTNDYQQAGQRYLLMEEWERDDLVKNFTDLISQCDRAVQERMVWHFLLAENDLGRRVGEGLGIMPEDVAHLDVLPGQTLGEEDRKRLASLGDNPPRDVAQLTMTHCVPDERHVVTR
;
A
#
# COMPACT_ATOMS: atom_id res chain seq x y z
N MET A 1 12.97 30.73 15.29
CA MET A 1 12.65 30.57 13.87
C MET A 1 12.99 31.89 13.16
N ARG A 2 13.58 31.84 11.97
CA ARG A 2 13.98 33.02 11.18
C ARG A 2 13.45 32.81 9.77
N THR A 3 12.34 33.46 9.44
CA THR A 3 11.73 33.39 8.12
C THR A 3 11.27 34.77 7.64
N ASN A 4 11.10 34.87 6.33
CA ASN A 4 10.56 36.03 5.65
C ASN A 4 9.03 35.96 5.48
N GLN A 5 8.39 34.86 5.93
CA GLN A 5 6.94 34.71 5.87
C GLN A 5 6.26 35.75 6.77
N ARG A 6 5.14 36.30 6.31
CA ARG A 6 4.38 37.33 7.01
C ARG A 6 2.89 37.02 6.95
N ASP A 7 2.19 37.56 7.93
CA ASP A 7 0.74 37.54 8.02
C ASP A 7 0.19 36.10 7.99
N GLY A 8 -1.00 35.90 7.43
CA GLY A 8 -1.81 34.70 7.62
C GLY A 8 -2.95 34.96 8.60
N GLN A 9 -4.00 34.14 8.52
CA GLN A 9 -5.12 34.28 9.43
C GLN A 9 -4.68 33.91 10.85
N MET A 10 -5.04 34.75 11.83
CA MET A 10 -4.69 34.55 13.25
C MET A 10 -3.18 34.54 13.55
N THR A 11 -2.39 35.35 12.84
CA THR A 11 -0.95 35.47 13.10
C THR A 11 -0.67 36.12 14.45
N TYR A 12 -0.28 35.28 15.41
CA TYR A 12 0.04 35.67 16.77
C TYR A 12 1.45 36.29 16.93
N ARG A 13 2.37 35.95 16.02
CA ARG A 13 3.75 36.42 16.05
C ARG A 13 4.35 36.41 14.65
N VAL A 14 5.20 37.41 14.38
CA VAL A 14 6.04 37.48 13.19
C VAL A 14 7.46 37.04 13.54
N ASP A 15 8.05 36.18 12.70
CA ASP A 15 9.43 35.70 12.86
C ASP A 15 10.46 36.83 12.63
N GLY A 16 11.62 36.72 13.27
CA GLY A 16 12.67 37.74 13.19
C GLY A 16 13.24 37.91 11.77
N ALA A 17 13.23 39.15 11.27
CA ALA A 17 13.58 39.56 9.90
C ALA A 17 15.09 39.79 9.66
N GLY A 18 15.96 39.49 10.64
CA GLY A 18 17.36 39.96 10.62
C GLY A 18 17.46 41.42 11.08
N GLU A 19 18.41 42.17 10.53
CA GLU A 19 18.75 43.54 10.96
C GLU A 19 17.70 44.59 10.59
N ASN A 20 16.93 44.36 9.51
CA ASN A 20 15.94 45.31 9.00
C ASN A 20 14.53 44.72 9.05
N PRO A 21 13.66 45.17 9.97
CA PRO A 21 12.31 44.63 10.15
C PRO A 21 11.38 44.75 8.94
N ILE A 22 11.66 45.70 8.03
CA ILE A 22 10.84 45.95 6.83
C ILE A 22 11.16 44.94 5.73
N VAL A 23 12.37 44.37 5.74
CA VAL A 23 12.78 43.38 4.73
C VAL A 23 12.15 42.03 5.09
N ASN A 24 11.23 41.59 4.25
CA ASN A 24 10.54 40.30 4.32
C ASN A 24 10.77 39.47 3.04
N TYR A 25 11.92 39.65 2.39
CA TYR A 25 12.31 38.96 1.17
C TYR A 25 13.81 38.64 1.19
N GLU A 26 14.23 37.70 0.34
CA GLU A 26 15.62 37.30 0.13
C GLU A 26 15.81 37.06 -1.38
N PRO A 27 16.97 37.45 -1.98
CA PRO A 27 18.09 38.17 -1.38
C PRO A 27 17.81 39.68 -1.20
N SER A 28 18.51 40.32 -0.24
CA SER A 28 18.42 41.78 0.00
C SER A 28 19.78 42.40 0.29
N ILE A 29 20.00 43.63 -0.19
CA ILE A 29 21.21 44.42 0.06
C ILE A 29 21.08 45.35 1.27
N THR A 30 19.85 45.60 1.74
CA THR A 30 19.54 46.55 2.82
C THR A 30 19.31 45.86 4.18
N GLY A 31 19.96 44.71 4.38
CA GLY A 31 19.76 43.81 5.53
C GLY A 31 18.73 42.71 5.24
N GLY A 32 18.53 41.81 6.20
CA GLY A 32 17.60 40.68 6.08
C GLY A 32 18.19 39.34 6.55
N LEU A 33 17.45 38.26 6.36
CA LEU A 33 17.96 36.90 6.55
C LEU A 33 18.87 36.47 5.40
N ARG A 34 19.72 35.48 5.64
CA ARG A 34 20.62 34.85 4.67
C ARG A 34 20.51 33.34 4.76
N GLU A 35 20.78 32.67 3.65
CA GLU A 35 20.94 31.22 3.63
C GLU A 35 22.05 30.79 4.59
N ALA A 36 21.86 29.65 5.27
CA ALA A 36 22.91 29.05 6.07
C ALA A 36 24.00 28.50 5.15
N GLN A 37 25.26 28.57 5.59
CA GLN A 37 26.33 27.86 4.90
C GLN A 37 26.20 26.35 5.16
N TYR A 38 26.17 25.56 4.09
CA TYR A 38 26.22 24.10 4.12
C TYR A 38 27.21 23.60 3.06
N PRO A 39 27.76 22.37 3.19
CA PRO A 39 28.63 21.80 2.17
C PRO A 39 27.87 21.66 0.84
N THR A 40 28.28 22.43 -0.17
CA THR A 40 27.81 22.29 -1.54
C THR A 40 28.61 21.17 -2.19
N HIS A 41 27.97 20.03 -2.43
CA HIS A 41 28.54 18.97 -3.25
C HIS A 41 28.23 19.30 -4.71
N ASP A 42 29.21 19.13 -5.61
CA ASP A 42 29.03 19.42 -7.03
C ASP A 42 27.94 18.53 -7.66
N GLU A 43 27.83 17.29 -7.18
CA GLU A 43 26.78 16.35 -7.56
C GLU A 43 26.14 15.77 -6.29
N GLN A 44 24.82 15.90 -6.18
CA GLN A 44 24.05 15.34 -5.08
C GLN A 44 22.69 14.84 -5.59
N GLY A 45 22.46 13.52 -5.44
CA GLY A 45 21.20 12.88 -5.79
C GLY A 45 21.35 11.81 -6.89
N PRO A 46 20.25 11.10 -7.19
CA PRO A 46 20.23 10.04 -8.19
C PRO A 46 20.13 10.60 -9.61
N GLU A 47 20.58 9.83 -10.60
CA GLU A 47 20.27 10.08 -12.01
C GLU A 47 18.78 9.83 -12.28
N ILE A 48 18.09 10.79 -12.89
CA ILE A 48 16.68 10.68 -13.25
C ILE A 48 16.57 10.48 -14.75
N THR A 49 16.07 9.32 -15.17
CA THR A 49 15.87 8.96 -16.58
C THR A 49 14.41 8.59 -16.84
N GLY A 50 13.88 8.97 -18.01
CA GLY A 50 12.53 8.57 -18.44
C GLY A 50 11.75 9.67 -19.17
N ARG A 51 10.52 9.33 -19.57
CA ARG A 51 9.54 10.27 -20.13
C ARG A 51 8.49 10.61 -19.09
N LEU A 52 7.97 11.84 -19.12
CA LEU A 52 6.81 12.22 -18.34
C LEU A 52 5.58 11.42 -18.82
N THR A 53 5.00 10.62 -17.94
CA THR A 53 3.91 9.71 -18.27
C THR A 53 2.88 9.64 -17.13
N ARG A 54 1.67 9.15 -17.45
CA ARG A 54 0.64 8.73 -16.49
C ARG A 54 0.43 7.23 -16.69
N MET A 55 1.27 6.43 -16.04
CA MET A 55 1.29 4.97 -16.22
C MET A 55 1.37 4.28 -14.85
N ARG A 56 0.78 3.08 -14.75
CA ARG A 56 1.02 2.18 -13.61
C ARG A 56 2.49 1.76 -13.57
N ILE A 57 2.96 1.42 -12.38
CA ILE A 57 4.30 0.83 -12.22
C ILE A 57 4.40 -0.51 -12.96
N ALA A 58 5.57 -0.80 -13.52
CA ALA A 58 5.79 -2.02 -14.32
C ALA A 58 5.69 -3.31 -13.49
N ARG A 59 6.01 -3.26 -12.20
CA ARG A 59 5.97 -4.38 -11.26
C ARG A 59 4.85 -4.13 -10.26
N THR A 60 3.62 -4.52 -10.60
CA THR A 60 2.44 -4.36 -9.74
C THR A 60 2.46 -5.36 -8.58
N ASN A 61 2.54 -6.66 -8.90
CA ASN A 61 2.54 -7.76 -7.93
C ASN A 61 1.45 -7.61 -6.85
N ASP A 62 0.20 -7.49 -7.30
CA ASP A 62 -0.91 -7.12 -6.43
C ASP A 62 -1.35 -8.27 -5.49
N TYR A 63 -1.03 -9.54 -5.81
CA TYR A 63 -1.60 -10.72 -5.13
C TYR A 63 -0.59 -11.60 -4.37
N GLN A 64 0.68 -11.64 -4.77
CA GLN A 64 1.66 -12.56 -4.18
C GLN A 64 1.86 -12.30 -2.69
N GLN A 65 2.11 -11.04 -2.32
CA GLN A 65 2.37 -10.66 -0.94
C GLN A 65 1.14 -10.88 -0.05
N ALA A 66 -0.06 -10.61 -0.57
CA ALA A 66 -1.30 -10.83 0.16
C ALA A 66 -1.54 -12.32 0.46
N GLY A 67 -1.37 -13.19 -0.54
CA GLY A 67 -1.49 -14.64 -0.36
C GLY A 67 -0.43 -15.20 0.59
N GLN A 68 0.84 -14.80 0.43
CA GLN A 68 1.92 -15.21 1.33
C GLN A 68 1.67 -14.75 2.77
N ARG A 69 1.18 -13.52 2.96
CA ARG A 69 0.83 -13.02 4.30
C ARG A 69 -0.28 -13.84 4.94
N TYR A 70 -1.32 -14.21 4.17
CA TYR A 70 -2.40 -15.06 4.67
C TYR A 70 -1.89 -16.45 5.09
N LEU A 71 -1.02 -17.07 4.29
CA LEU A 71 -0.47 -18.40 4.59
C LEU A 71 0.47 -18.40 5.81
N LEU A 72 1.13 -17.28 6.08
CA LEU A 72 1.99 -17.12 7.25
C LEU A 72 1.22 -16.87 8.54
N MET A 73 -0.07 -16.50 8.48
CA MET A 73 -0.92 -16.27 9.64
C MET A 73 -1.20 -17.55 10.43
N GLU A 74 -1.34 -17.41 11.74
CA GLU A 74 -1.87 -18.47 12.59
C GLU A 74 -3.32 -18.79 12.21
N GLU A 75 -3.76 -20.01 12.51
CA GLU A 75 -5.12 -20.46 12.16
C GLU A 75 -6.20 -19.52 12.75
N TRP A 76 -6.04 -19.11 14.02
CA TRP A 76 -6.98 -18.21 14.68
C TRP A 76 -6.99 -16.79 14.06
N GLU A 77 -5.85 -16.32 13.55
CA GLU A 77 -5.75 -15.03 12.85
C GLU A 77 -6.46 -15.12 11.50
N ARG A 78 -6.29 -16.24 10.78
CA ARG A 78 -7.00 -16.49 9.51
C ARG A 78 -8.50 -16.57 9.72
N ASP A 79 -8.94 -17.24 10.78
CA ASP A 79 -10.36 -17.35 11.12
C ASP A 79 -10.99 -15.98 11.40
N ASP A 80 -10.32 -15.16 12.20
CA ASP A 80 -10.80 -13.81 12.49
C ASP A 80 -10.78 -12.92 11.24
N LEU A 81 -9.75 -13.02 10.40
CA LEU A 81 -9.67 -12.30 9.13
C LEU A 81 -10.83 -12.67 8.18
N VAL A 82 -11.07 -13.97 8.00
CA VAL A 82 -12.15 -14.48 7.14
C VAL A 82 -13.50 -14.03 7.66
N LYS A 83 -13.72 -14.09 8.97
CA LYS A 83 -14.95 -13.61 9.60
C LYS A 83 -15.15 -12.12 9.33
N ASN A 84 -14.14 -11.29 9.59
CA ASN A 84 -14.21 -9.85 9.37
C ASN A 84 -14.48 -9.49 7.90
N PHE A 85 -13.84 -10.19 6.96
CA PHE A 85 -14.12 -9.99 5.53
C PHE A 85 -15.53 -10.40 5.15
N THR A 86 -16.01 -11.54 5.62
CA THR A 86 -17.38 -12.00 5.36
C THR A 86 -18.41 -11.00 5.90
N ASP A 87 -18.27 -10.58 7.15
CA ASP A 87 -19.19 -9.66 7.83
C ASP A 87 -19.27 -8.28 7.13
N LEU A 88 -18.13 -7.74 6.68
CA LEU A 88 -18.09 -6.43 6.04
C LEU A 88 -18.50 -6.48 4.56
N ILE A 89 -18.06 -7.51 3.82
CA ILE A 89 -18.33 -7.61 2.37
C ILE A 89 -19.78 -8.04 2.12
N SER A 90 -20.41 -8.80 3.01
CA SER A 90 -21.83 -9.19 2.89
C SER A 90 -22.79 -7.99 2.81
N GLN A 91 -22.37 -6.83 3.31
CA GLN A 91 -23.15 -5.58 3.28
C GLN A 91 -23.04 -4.83 1.95
N CYS A 92 -22.12 -5.23 1.07
CA CYS A 92 -21.90 -4.59 -0.23
C CYS A 92 -22.85 -5.15 -1.29
N ASP A 93 -22.95 -4.46 -2.43
CA ASP A 93 -23.67 -4.96 -3.61
C ASP A 93 -23.07 -6.27 -4.13
N ARG A 94 -23.90 -7.15 -4.71
CA ARG A 94 -23.48 -8.48 -5.18
C ARG A 94 -22.30 -8.43 -6.15
N ALA A 95 -22.26 -7.44 -7.05
CA ALA A 95 -21.16 -7.29 -8.00
C ALA A 95 -19.82 -6.99 -7.29
N VAL A 96 -19.86 -6.29 -6.16
CA VAL A 96 -18.66 -6.03 -5.33
C VAL A 96 -18.27 -7.30 -4.57
N GLN A 97 -19.23 -8.04 -4.02
CA GLN A 97 -18.97 -9.30 -3.32
C GLN A 97 -18.25 -10.31 -4.23
N GLU A 98 -18.80 -10.55 -5.42
CA GLU A 98 -18.24 -11.46 -6.43
C GLU A 98 -16.84 -11.01 -6.87
N ARG A 99 -16.66 -9.69 -7.08
CA ARG A 99 -15.36 -9.13 -7.43
C ARG A 99 -14.32 -9.33 -6.33
N MET A 100 -14.70 -9.19 -5.06
CA MET A 100 -13.79 -9.40 -3.94
C MET A 100 -13.40 -10.87 -3.79
N VAL A 101 -14.35 -11.80 -3.93
CA VAL A 101 -14.06 -13.25 -3.93
C VAL A 101 -13.10 -13.59 -5.06
N TRP A 102 -13.28 -13.04 -6.27
CA TRP A 102 -12.35 -13.20 -7.38
C TRP A 102 -10.92 -12.72 -7.02
N HIS A 103 -10.78 -11.57 -6.37
CA HIS A 103 -9.48 -11.08 -5.91
C HIS A 103 -8.85 -11.97 -4.83
N PHE A 104 -9.65 -12.48 -3.91
CA PHE A 104 -9.15 -13.38 -2.87
C PHE A 104 -8.69 -14.71 -3.44
N LEU A 105 -9.40 -15.29 -4.41
CA LEU A 105 -8.97 -16.52 -5.10
C LEU A 105 -7.64 -16.34 -5.85
N LEU A 106 -7.39 -15.16 -6.43
CA LEU A 106 -6.08 -14.83 -7.01
C LEU A 106 -4.97 -14.72 -5.95
N ALA A 107 -5.29 -14.15 -4.79
CA ALA A 107 -4.37 -14.06 -3.66
C ALA A 107 -4.04 -15.45 -3.11
N GLU A 108 -5.04 -16.18 -2.63
CA GLU A 108 -4.92 -17.56 -2.14
C GLU A 108 -6.28 -18.28 -2.22
N ASN A 109 -6.28 -19.54 -2.66
CA ASN A 109 -7.52 -20.27 -2.88
C ASN A 109 -8.26 -20.53 -1.57
N ASP A 110 -7.54 -20.87 -0.51
CA ASP A 110 -8.14 -21.11 0.82
C ASP A 110 -8.87 -19.87 1.33
N LEU A 111 -8.24 -18.68 1.26
CA LEU A 111 -8.87 -17.42 1.62
C LEU A 111 -10.12 -17.14 0.78
N GLY A 112 -9.99 -17.25 -0.55
CA GLY A 112 -11.10 -16.99 -1.47
C GLY A 112 -12.28 -17.94 -1.30
N ARG A 113 -12.02 -19.24 -1.05
CA ARG A 113 -13.06 -20.25 -0.79
C ARG A 113 -13.75 -20.00 0.54
N ARG A 114 -13.00 -19.74 1.62
CA ARG A 114 -13.58 -19.51 2.95
C ARG A 114 -14.45 -18.25 3.01
N VAL A 115 -14.00 -17.16 2.39
CA VAL A 115 -14.82 -15.93 2.28
C VAL A 115 -15.99 -16.14 1.34
N GLY A 116 -15.79 -16.85 0.22
CA GLY A 116 -16.84 -17.20 -0.73
C GLY A 116 -17.95 -18.03 -0.10
N GLU A 117 -17.61 -19.05 0.69
CA GLU A 117 -18.55 -19.87 1.47
C GLU A 117 -19.40 -19.01 2.41
N GLY A 118 -18.77 -18.07 3.14
CA GLY A 118 -19.46 -17.13 4.02
C GLY A 118 -20.43 -16.20 3.27
N LEU A 119 -20.18 -15.92 1.99
CA LEU A 119 -20.99 -15.04 1.14
C LEU A 119 -21.95 -15.79 0.19
N GLY A 120 -21.91 -17.12 0.17
CA GLY A 120 -22.63 -17.93 -0.82
C GLY A 120 -22.19 -17.65 -2.26
N ILE A 121 -20.88 -17.55 -2.48
CA ILE A 121 -20.24 -17.34 -3.79
C ILE A 121 -19.17 -18.42 -3.94
N MET A 122 -19.30 -19.26 -4.96
CA MET A 122 -18.31 -20.29 -5.26
C MET A 122 -17.31 -19.79 -6.33
N PRO A 123 -16.11 -20.39 -6.44
CA PRO A 123 -15.14 -20.00 -7.47
C PRO A 123 -15.71 -20.02 -8.90
N GLU A 124 -16.60 -20.97 -9.19
CA GLU A 124 -17.24 -21.11 -10.50
C GLU A 124 -18.16 -19.93 -10.82
N ASP A 125 -18.77 -19.30 -9.81
CA ASP A 125 -19.64 -18.13 -9.96
C ASP A 125 -18.85 -16.91 -10.44
N VAL A 126 -17.55 -16.83 -10.15
CA VAL A 126 -16.71 -15.66 -10.44
C VAL A 126 -15.64 -15.92 -11.51
N ALA A 127 -15.44 -17.17 -11.92
CA ALA A 127 -14.43 -17.55 -12.92
C ALA A 127 -14.61 -16.85 -14.28
N HIS A 128 -15.83 -16.42 -14.60
CA HIS A 128 -16.16 -15.71 -15.83
C HIS A 128 -15.77 -14.21 -15.81
N LEU A 129 -15.38 -13.67 -14.65
CA LEU A 129 -15.04 -12.25 -14.51
C LEU A 129 -13.68 -11.94 -15.14
N ASP A 130 -13.69 -11.01 -16.09
CA ASP A 130 -12.47 -10.46 -16.67
C ASP A 130 -11.72 -9.55 -15.67
N VAL A 131 -10.43 -9.39 -15.94
CA VAL A 131 -9.56 -8.42 -15.27
C VAL A 131 -10.14 -7.01 -15.39
N LEU A 132 -10.03 -6.20 -14.33
CA LEU A 132 -10.58 -4.85 -14.31
C LEU A 132 -9.93 -3.95 -15.38
N PRO A 133 -10.68 -2.98 -15.95
CA PRO A 133 -10.12 -2.01 -16.89
C PRO A 133 -8.91 -1.29 -16.29
N GLY A 134 -7.78 -1.32 -17.00
CA GLY A 134 -6.53 -0.68 -16.58
C GLY A 134 -5.72 -1.45 -15.54
N GLN A 135 -6.19 -2.61 -15.06
CA GLN A 135 -5.38 -3.48 -14.22
C GLN A 135 -4.36 -4.26 -15.08
N THR A 136 -3.14 -4.39 -14.57
CA THR A 136 -2.07 -5.15 -15.23
C THR A 136 -1.63 -6.28 -14.31
N LEU A 137 -1.91 -7.51 -14.73
CA LEU A 137 -1.46 -8.71 -14.04
C LEU A 137 -0.07 -9.12 -14.50
N GLY A 138 0.78 -9.48 -13.54
CA GLY A 138 2.07 -10.11 -13.80
C GLY A 138 1.90 -11.52 -14.38
N GLU A 139 2.99 -12.12 -14.84
CA GLU A 139 2.96 -13.45 -15.46
C GLU A 139 2.43 -14.53 -14.50
N GLU A 140 2.85 -14.50 -13.24
CA GLU A 140 2.38 -15.44 -12.21
C GLU A 140 0.87 -15.31 -11.96
N ASP A 141 0.37 -14.09 -11.79
CA ASP A 141 -1.05 -13.85 -11.54
C ASP A 141 -1.93 -14.25 -12.75
N ARG A 142 -1.42 -14.10 -13.98
CA ARG A 142 -2.11 -14.61 -15.17
C ARG A 142 -2.17 -16.13 -15.20
N LYS A 143 -1.10 -16.82 -14.78
CA LYS A 143 -1.10 -18.28 -14.63
C LYS A 143 -2.12 -18.71 -13.59
N ARG A 144 -2.18 -17.99 -12.46
CA ARG A 144 -3.17 -18.27 -11.41
C ARG A 144 -4.61 -18.00 -11.86
N LEU A 145 -4.82 -16.95 -12.65
CA LEU A 145 -6.13 -16.64 -13.20
C LEU A 145 -6.67 -17.77 -14.10
N ALA A 146 -5.79 -18.45 -14.85
CA ALA A 146 -6.18 -19.56 -15.72
C ALA A 146 -6.75 -20.78 -14.98
N SER A 147 -6.38 -20.95 -13.71
CA SER A 147 -6.84 -22.04 -12.83
C SER A 147 -7.46 -21.48 -11.54
N LEU A 148 -8.26 -20.40 -11.65
CA LEU A 148 -8.85 -19.70 -10.52
C LEU A 148 -9.61 -20.67 -9.60
N GLY A 149 -9.24 -20.72 -8.31
CA GLY A 149 -9.81 -21.64 -7.33
C GLY A 149 -9.06 -22.98 -7.16
N ASP A 150 -8.31 -23.42 -8.17
CA ASP A 150 -7.63 -24.74 -8.17
C ASP A 150 -6.09 -24.63 -8.28
N ASN A 151 -5.56 -23.44 -8.11
CA ASN A 151 -4.11 -23.21 -7.98
C ASN A 151 -3.43 -23.96 -6.81
N PRO A 152 -2.13 -24.26 -6.92
CA PRO A 152 -1.36 -24.65 -5.75
C PRO A 152 -1.25 -23.48 -4.74
N PRO A 153 -1.11 -23.77 -3.44
CA PRO A 153 -0.79 -22.77 -2.42
C PRO A 153 0.49 -22.01 -2.79
N ARG A 154 0.60 -20.73 -2.40
CA ARG A 154 1.83 -19.97 -2.62
C ARG A 154 2.98 -20.49 -1.76
N ASP A 155 4.20 -20.39 -2.29
CA ASP A 155 5.42 -20.78 -1.56
C ASP A 155 5.76 -19.74 -0.48
N VAL A 156 5.85 -20.21 0.76
CA VAL A 156 6.24 -19.45 1.95
C VAL A 156 7.39 -20.10 2.71
N ALA A 157 8.03 -21.14 2.17
CA ALA A 157 9.01 -21.97 2.90
C ALA A 157 10.24 -21.18 3.40
N GLN A 158 10.61 -20.10 2.70
CA GLN A 158 11.74 -19.22 3.07
C GLN A 158 11.30 -17.91 3.74
N LEU A 159 10.02 -17.78 4.07
CA LEU A 159 9.47 -16.57 4.67
C LEU A 159 9.21 -16.79 6.16
N THR A 160 9.49 -15.76 6.96
CA THR A 160 9.16 -15.75 8.38
C THR A 160 8.29 -14.54 8.66
N MET A 161 7.19 -14.75 9.37
CA MET A 161 6.30 -13.66 9.75
C MET A 161 7.01 -12.76 10.76
N THR A 162 7.20 -11.50 10.39
CA THR A 162 7.68 -10.48 11.34
C THR A 162 6.45 -9.86 12.00
N HIS A 163 6.34 -10.02 13.32
CA HIS A 163 5.31 -9.38 14.12
C HIS A 163 5.85 -8.05 14.65
N CYS A 164 5.10 -6.95 14.47
CA CYS A 164 5.44 -5.67 15.10
C CYS A 164 5.01 -5.61 16.57
N VAL A 165 4.11 -6.52 17.00
CA VAL A 165 3.59 -6.64 18.36
C VAL A 165 3.87 -8.05 18.86
N PRO A 166 4.41 -8.23 20.07
CA PRO A 166 4.57 -9.55 20.66
C PRO A 166 3.22 -10.26 20.71
N ASP A 167 3.11 -11.41 20.05
CA ASP A 167 1.92 -12.26 20.18
C ASP A 167 2.11 -13.15 21.40
N GLU A 168 1.35 -12.86 22.47
CA GLU A 168 1.36 -13.65 23.71
C GLU A 168 0.86 -15.10 23.52
N ARG A 169 0.21 -15.39 22.38
CA ARG A 169 -0.27 -16.73 21.99
C ARG A 169 0.71 -17.47 21.09
N HIS A 170 1.65 -16.78 20.44
CA HIS A 170 2.62 -17.39 19.54
C HIS A 170 3.90 -17.75 20.29
N VAL A 171 4.18 -19.05 20.38
CA VAL A 171 5.45 -19.56 20.90
C VAL A 171 6.41 -19.74 19.74
N VAL A 172 7.44 -18.89 19.66
CA VAL A 172 8.50 -19.05 18.65
C VAL A 172 9.28 -20.34 18.94
N THR A 173 8.98 -21.41 18.22
CA THR A 173 9.79 -22.63 18.19
C THR A 173 10.89 -22.45 17.16
N ARG A 174 12.13 -22.34 17.64
CA ARG A 174 13.33 -22.23 16.81
C ARG A 174 13.92 -23.59 16.47
#